data_AF-A0A4Q1UBH4-F1
#
_entry.id   AF-A0A4Q1UBH4-F1
#
_cell.length_a   1.000
_cell.length_b   1.000
_cell.length_c   1.000
_cell.angle_alpha   90.00
_cell.angle_beta   90.00
_cell.angle_gamma   90.00
#
_symmetry.space_group_name_H-M   'P 1'
#
loop_
_entity.id
_entity.type
_entity.pdbx_description
1 polymer ?
#
loop_
_entity_poly.entity_id
_entity_poly.type
_entity_poly.pdbx_seq_one_letter_code
_entity_poly.pdbx_strand_id
1 'polypeptide(L)'
;MADRAYLERLARDLTDKGKLIEAGWVSLRIAAVPLDASPTQLEEMRNAFFAGAHHLFSSIMTILEPDAEPTEKDLDRMSLIDAELRAFIQAFELKHFPAKGRA
;
A
#
# COMPACT_ATOMS: atom_id res chain seq x y z
N MET A 1 9.59 -21.52 -4.64
CA MET A 1 9.12 -20.34 -5.41
C MET A 1 7.71 -20.04 -4.98
N ALA A 2 7.35 -18.76 -4.78
CA ALA A 2 6.03 -18.39 -4.30
C ALA A 2 4.98 -18.64 -5.39
N ASP A 3 3.87 -19.31 -5.03
CA ASP A 3 2.70 -19.45 -5.90
C ASP A 3 1.80 -18.22 -5.76
N ARG A 4 1.37 -17.63 -6.88
CA ARG A 4 0.51 -16.44 -6.90
C ARG A 4 -0.81 -16.69 -6.17
N ALA A 5 -1.42 -17.86 -6.36
CA ALA A 5 -2.68 -18.21 -5.71
C ALA A 5 -2.51 -18.34 -4.19
N TYR A 6 -1.36 -18.84 -3.73
CA TYR A 6 -1.00 -18.85 -2.32
C TYR A 6 -0.88 -17.41 -1.75
N LEU A 7 -0.19 -16.51 -2.44
CA LEU A 7 -0.03 -15.13 -1.99
C LEU A 7 -1.38 -14.40 -1.89
N GLU A 8 -2.29 -14.61 -2.85
CA GLU A 8 -3.63 -14.02 -2.80
C GLU A 8 -4.45 -14.53 -1.60
N ARG A 9 -4.35 -15.82 -1.27
CA ARG A 9 -4.99 -16.38 -0.06
C ARG A 9 -4.38 -15.79 1.21
N LEU A 10 -3.05 -15.65 1.25
CA LEU A 10 -2.34 -15.08 2.39
C LEU A 10 -2.72 -13.62 2.62
N ALA A 11 -2.82 -12.80 1.57
CA ALA A 11 -3.23 -11.40 1.69
C ALA A 11 -4.63 -11.25 2.32
N ARG A 12 -5.58 -12.11 1.93
CA ARG A 12 -6.93 -12.14 2.53
C ARG A 12 -6.89 -12.53 4.00
N ASP A 13 -6.23 -13.64 4.33
CA ASP A 13 -6.10 -14.11 5.72
C ASP A 13 -5.42 -13.07 6.65
N LEU A 14 -4.40 -12.37 6.14
CA LEU A 14 -3.75 -11.29 6.88
C LEU A 14 -4.69 -10.10 7.11
N THR A 15 -5.52 -9.76 6.13
CA THR A 15 -6.52 -8.70 6.26
C THR A 15 -7.54 -9.06 7.34
N ASP A 16 -8.05 -10.30 7.32
CA ASP A 16 -8.99 -10.82 8.32
C ASP A 16 -8.40 -10.83 9.74
N LYS A 17 -7.08 -10.95 9.86
CA LYS A 17 -6.33 -10.88 11.13
C LYS A 17 -5.96 -9.44 11.56
N GLY A 18 -6.45 -8.42 10.86
CA GLY A 18 -6.14 -7.01 11.14
C GLY A 18 -4.72 -6.60 10.76
N LYS A 19 -3.98 -7.42 9.99
CA LYS A 19 -2.61 -7.12 9.55
C LYS A 19 -2.62 -6.42 8.19
N LEU A 20 -3.31 -5.28 8.10
CA LEU A 20 -3.54 -4.57 6.85
C LEU A 20 -2.24 -4.19 6.12
N ILE A 21 -1.21 -3.74 6.85
CA ILE A 21 0.08 -3.36 6.25
C ILE A 21 0.81 -4.59 5.69
N GLU A 22 0.81 -5.72 6.40
CA GLU A 22 1.40 -6.97 5.89
C GLU A 22 0.63 -7.48 4.66
N ALA A 23 -0.70 -7.41 4.68
CA ALA A 23 -1.53 -7.75 3.52
C ALA A 23 -1.23 -6.85 2.32
N GLY A 24 -1.00 -5.56 2.56
CA GLY A 24 -0.54 -4.59 1.56
C GLY A 24 0.81 -4.97 0.96
N TRP A 25 1.78 -5.39 1.79
CA TRP A 25 3.06 -5.91 1.30
C TRP A 25 2.88 -7.15 0.41
N VAL A 26 2.06 -8.13 0.82
CA VAL A 26 1.78 -9.31 0.00
C VAL A 26 1.12 -8.92 -1.33
N SER A 27 0.24 -7.92 -1.31
CA SER A 27 -0.40 -7.38 -2.51
C SER A 27 0.60 -6.71 -3.45
N LEU A 28 1.55 -5.94 -2.90
CA LEU A 28 2.67 -5.38 -3.67
C LEU A 28 3.51 -6.48 -4.32
N ARG A 29 3.79 -7.58 -3.60
CA ARG A 29 4.51 -8.73 -4.17
C ARG A 29 3.79 -9.32 -5.37
N ILE A 30 2.47 -9.47 -5.29
CA ILE A 30 1.65 -10.02 -6.38
C ILE A 30 1.62 -9.08 -7.61
N ALA A 31 1.65 -7.76 -7.37
CA ALA A 31 1.47 -6.76 -8.41
C ALA A 31 2.77 -6.37 -9.11
N ALA A 32 3.89 -6.28 -8.39
CA ALA A 32 5.07 -5.57 -8.87
C ALA A 32 6.42 -6.28 -8.61
N VAL A 33 6.45 -7.36 -7.82
CA VAL A 33 7.70 -8.05 -7.50
C VAL A 33 7.79 -9.36 -8.27
N PRO A 34 8.88 -9.62 -9.02
CA PRO A 34 9.08 -10.91 -9.68
C PRO A 34 8.96 -12.09 -8.70
N LEU A 35 8.31 -13.17 -9.10
CA LEU A 35 8.09 -14.34 -8.23
C LEU A 35 9.39 -15.07 -7.86
N ASP A 36 10.41 -14.90 -8.67
CA ASP A 36 11.78 -15.41 -8.54
C ASP A 36 12.76 -14.36 -7.99
N ALA A 37 12.27 -13.21 -7.51
CA ALA A 37 13.10 -12.20 -6.87
C ALA A 37 13.96 -12.80 -5.74
N SER A 38 15.22 -12.35 -5.67
CA SER A 38 16.18 -12.84 -4.67
C SER A 38 15.71 -12.55 -3.25
N PRO A 39 16.12 -13.35 -2.24
CA PRO A 39 15.79 -13.09 -0.84
C PRO A 39 16.15 -11.67 -0.39
N THR A 40 17.31 -11.15 -0.80
CA THR A 40 17.76 -9.78 -0.50
C THR A 40 16.81 -8.74 -1.09
N GLN A 41 16.41 -8.89 -2.36
CA GLN A 41 15.45 -7.97 -2.96
C GLN A 41 14.11 -7.98 -2.22
N LEU A 42 13.63 -9.16 -1.80
CA LEU A 42 12.39 -9.29 -1.05
C LEU A 42 12.47 -8.61 0.32
N GLU A 43 13.59 -8.77 1.02
CA GLU A 43 13.84 -8.16 2.32
C GLU A 43 13.90 -6.62 2.21
N GLU A 44 14.72 -6.10 1.30
CA GLU A 44 14.87 -4.65 1.09
C GLU A 44 13.56 -3.99 0.67
N MET A 45 12.81 -4.61 -0.25
CA MET A 45 11.51 -4.08 -0.67
C MET A 45 10.47 -4.14 0.44
N ARG A 46 10.49 -5.18 1.28
CA ARG A 46 9.60 -5.26 2.45
C ARG A 46 9.94 -4.16 3.45
N ASN A 47 11.22 -3.96 3.74
CA ASN A 47 11.68 -2.92 4.65
C ASN A 47 11.29 -1.53 4.16
N ALA A 48 11.50 -1.24 2.88
CA ALA A 48 11.08 0.02 2.27
C ALA A 48 9.56 0.24 2.35
N PHE A 49 8.76 -0.78 2.06
CA PHE A 49 7.30 -0.70 2.15
C PHE A 49 6.83 -0.40 3.58
N PHE A 50 7.34 -1.13 4.57
CA PHE A 50 6.98 -0.93 5.98
C PHE A 50 7.46 0.41 6.52
N ALA A 51 8.67 0.85 6.16
CA ALA A 51 9.20 2.15 6.55
C ALA A 51 8.33 3.29 5.99
N GLY A 52 7.93 3.20 4.72
CA GLY A 52 7.02 4.16 4.10
C GLY A 52 5.64 4.18 4.76
N ALA A 53 5.05 3.00 5.00
CA ALA A 53 3.77 2.88 5.69
C ALA A 53 3.81 3.44 7.11
N HIS A 54 4.87 3.14 7.87
CA HIS A 54 5.08 3.68 9.21
C HIS A 54 5.23 5.21 9.17
N HIS A 55 6.03 5.74 8.25
CA HIS A 55 6.23 7.19 8.12
C HIS A 55 4.93 7.94 7.81
N LEU A 56 4.14 7.45 6.83
CA LEU A 56 2.86 8.03 6.48
C LEU A 56 1.89 7.96 7.67
N PHE A 57 1.72 6.78 8.27
CA PHE A 57 0.80 6.61 9.39
C PHE A 57 1.18 7.47 10.59
N SER A 58 2.47 7.52 10.94
CA SER A 58 2.97 8.37 12.02
C SER A 58 2.72 9.86 11.74
N SER A 59 2.83 10.29 10.48
CA SER A 59 2.55 11.67 10.08
C SER A 59 1.06 12.00 10.23
N ILE A 60 0.18 11.08 9.82
CA ILE A 60 -1.27 11.20 10.00
C ILE A 60 -1.62 11.27 11.49
N MET A 61 -1.06 10.38 12.32
CA MET A 61 -1.30 10.37 13.77
C MET A 61 -0.75 11.60 14.49
N THR A 62 0.18 12.33 13.88
CA THR A 62 0.66 13.62 14.41
C THR A 62 -0.28 14.77 14.04
N ILE A 63 -0.94 14.68 12.88
CA ILE A 63 -1.95 15.66 12.43
C ILE A 63 -3.25 15.49 13.22
N LEU A 64 -3.64 14.25 13.49
CA LEU A 64 -4.86 13.92 14.22
C LEU A 64 -4.54 13.78 15.71
N GLU A 65 -4.84 14.81 16.52
CA GLU A 65 -4.69 14.72 17.97
C GLU A 65 -5.62 13.61 18.52
N PRO A 66 -5.10 12.63 19.29
CA PRO A 66 -5.81 11.38 19.59
C PRO A 66 -7.09 11.51 20.45
N ASP A 67 -7.30 12.66 21.08
CA ASP A 67 -8.44 12.93 21.97
C ASP A 67 -9.24 14.18 21.56
N ALA A 68 -9.08 14.65 20.32
CA ALA A 68 -9.78 15.80 19.78
C ALA A 68 -10.49 15.45 18.46
N GLU A 69 -11.66 16.07 18.24
CA GLU A 69 -12.29 16.04 16.92
C GLU A 69 -11.34 16.68 15.89
N PRO A 70 -11.11 16.04 14.72
CA PRO A 70 -10.28 16.62 13.66
C PRO A 70 -10.78 18.00 13.26
N THR A 71 -9.86 18.98 13.14
CA THR A 71 -10.22 20.31 12.64
C THR A 71 -10.51 20.27 11.13
N GLU A 72 -11.16 21.30 10.59
CA GLU A 72 -11.33 21.43 9.13
C GLU A 72 -9.99 21.36 8.37
N LYS A 73 -8.91 21.88 8.97
CA LYS A 73 -7.56 21.82 8.40
C LYS A 73 -7.00 20.41 8.38
N ASP A 74 -7.34 19.57 9.36
CA ASP A 74 -6.89 18.19 9.41
C ASP A 74 -7.60 17.34 8.35
N LEU A 75 -8.91 17.57 8.18
CA LEU A 75 -9.71 16.98 7.11
C LEU A 75 -9.22 17.41 5.72
N ASP A 76 -8.85 18.69 5.54
CA ASP A 76 -8.25 19.18 4.30
C ASP A 76 -6.92 18.48 4.01
N ARG A 77 -6.02 18.34 5.00
CA ARG A 77 -4.77 17.59 4.85
C ARG A 77 -5.00 16.14 4.47
N MET A 78 -5.99 15.46 5.07
CA MET A 78 -6.33 14.08 4.70
C MET A 78 -6.84 13.98 3.26
N SER A 79 -7.62 14.98 2.82
CA SER A 79 -8.12 15.05 1.44
C SER A 79 -6.99 15.27 0.43
N LEU A 80 -5.99 16.10 0.78
CA LEU A 80 -4.79 16.30 -0.05
C LEU A 80 -3.96 15.02 -0.18
N ILE A 81 -3.77 14.26 0.90
CA ILE A 81 -3.08 12.97 0.87
C ILE A 81 -3.82 11.97 -0.03
N ASP A 82 -5.15 11.85 0.13
CA ASP A 82 -5.97 10.96 -0.71
C ASP A 82 -5.88 11.36 -2.20
N ALA A 83 -5.95 12.66 -2.51
CA ALA A 83 -5.81 13.16 -3.87
C ALA A 83 -4.43 12.83 -4.49
N GLU A 84 -3.35 13.02 -3.72
CA GLU A 84 -1.99 12.68 -4.15
C GLU A 84 -1.86 11.18 -4.47
N LEU A 85 -2.31 10.31 -3.56
CA LEU A 85 -2.24 8.86 -3.74
C LEU A 85 -3.11 8.37 -4.90
N ARG A 86 -4.29 8.96 -5.11
CA ARG A 86 -5.15 8.67 -6.27
C ARG A 86 -4.50 9.08 -7.59
N ALA A 87 -3.87 10.24 -7.63
CA ALA A 87 -3.16 10.69 -8.82
C ALA A 87 -1.98 9.75 -9.12
N PHE A 88 -1.22 9.36 -8.10
CA PHE A 88 -0.12 8.41 -8.23
C PHE A 88 -0.60 7.07 -8.78
N ILE A 89 -1.64 6.44 -8.19
CA ILE A 89 -2.06 5.10 -8.62
C ILE A 89 -2.61 5.11 -10.05
N GLN A 90 -3.35 6.15 -10.45
CA GLN A 90 -3.81 6.29 -11.84
C GLN A 90 -2.65 6.39 -12.83
N ALA A 91 -1.64 7.21 -12.52
CA ALA A 91 -0.45 7.36 -13.37
C ALA A 91 0.37 6.07 -13.41
N PHE A 92 0.51 5.39 -12.28
CA PHE A 92 1.20 4.11 -12.19
C PHE A 92 0.48 3.05 -13.03
N GLU A 93 -0.83 2.94 -12.91
CA GLU A 93 -1.62 1.97 -13.66
C GLU A 93 -1.53 2.19 -15.17
N LEU A 94 -1.65 3.44 -15.62
CA LEU A 94 -1.52 3.79 -17.04
C LEU A 94 -0.16 3.40 -17.61
N LYS A 95 0.91 3.54 -16.81
CA LYS A 95 2.28 3.24 -17.22
C LYS A 95 2.61 1.75 -17.21
N HIS A 96 2.06 1.01 -16.24
CA HIS A 96 2.50 -0.35 -15.93
C HIS A 96 1.50 -1.45 -16.29
N PHE A 97 0.22 -1.13 -16.49
CA PHE A 97 -0.78 -2.08 -16.95
C PHE A 97 -1.27 -1.74 -18.36
N PRO A 98 -1.55 -2.75 -19.20
CA PRO A 98 -2.19 -2.50 -20.49
C PRO A 98 -3.56 -1.88 -20.27
N ALA A 99 -3.89 -0.84 -21.06
CA ALA A 99 -5.20 -0.23 -21.05
C ALA A 99 -6.27 -1.32 -21.27
N LYS A 100 -7.19 -1.48 -20.32
CA LYS A 100 -8.35 -2.37 -20.49
C LYS A 100 -9.30 -1.72 -21.49
N GLY A 101 -8.98 -1.85 -22.78
CA GLY A 101 -9.90 -1.46 -23.86
C GLY A 101 -11.14 -2.33 -23.81
N ARG A 102 -12.30 -1.73 -23.52
CA ARG A 102 -13.58 -2.27 -23.96
C ARG A 102 -13.83 -1.70 -25.35
N ALA A 103 -13.80 -2.56 -26.36
CA ALA A 103 -14.40 -2.29 -27.68
C ALA A 103 -15.92 -2.37 -27.58
#